data_AF-A0A6N8UAR8-F1
#
_entry.id   AF-A0A6N8UAR8-F1
#
_cell.length_a   1.000
_cell.length_b   1.000
_cell.length_c   1.000
_cell.angle_alpha   90.00
_cell.angle_beta   90.00
_cell.angle_gamma   90.00
#
_symmetry.space_group_name_H-M   'P 1'
#
loop_
_entity.id
_entity.type
_entity.pdbx_description
1 polymer ?
#
loop_
_entity_poly.entity_id
_entity_poly.type
_entity_poly.pdbx_seq_one_letter_code
_entity_poly.pdbx_strand_id
1 'polypeptide(L)'
;MKVIKSKNKRQGVYQNYSTKEYLERQTFFDKDFYIEDKIANFDWKLIDETKKIGNFDCKKAFTSYNGADIIAWYAEDIPISIGLEFYNGLPGLIVKMTDNDFEYKAISVEGLKEKISIEKPLAKGKKVSRDKFYQIRKEKIEAMSAATKR
;
A
#
# COMPACT_ATOMS: atom_id res chain seq x y z
N MET A 1 15.62 7.74 -5.45
CA MET A 1 14.92 6.51 -5.00
C MET A 1 14.26 6.82 -3.66
N LYS A 2 12.95 6.58 -3.53
CA LYS A 2 12.14 6.88 -2.34
C LYS A 2 11.59 5.55 -1.80
N VAL A 3 11.71 5.26 -0.51
CA VAL A 3 11.68 3.87 0.01
C VAL A 3 11.03 3.80 1.39
N ILE A 4 10.09 2.86 1.57
CA ILE A 4 9.54 2.45 2.87
C ILE A 4 10.19 1.12 3.28
N LYS A 5 10.66 1.02 4.53
CA LYS A 5 11.23 -0.21 5.09
C LYS A 5 10.23 -0.87 6.03
N SER A 6 9.71 -2.04 5.67
CA SER A 6 9.12 -2.97 6.64
C SER A 6 10.25 -3.68 7.40
N LYS A 7 10.16 -3.76 8.73
CA LYS A 7 11.19 -4.42 9.58
C LYS A 7 11.28 -5.95 9.38
N ASN A 8 10.43 -6.55 8.55
CA ASN A 8 10.34 -8.00 8.41
C ASN A 8 10.88 -8.49 7.06
N LYS A 9 12.05 -9.15 7.03
CA LYS A 9 12.66 -9.70 5.79
C LYS A 9 11.83 -10.81 5.11
N ARG A 10 10.71 -11.21 5.70
CA ARG A 10 9.88 -12.35 5.26
C ARG A 10 8.60 -11.92 4.53
N GLN A 11 8.16 -10.68 4.68
CA GLN A 11 6.93 -10.12 4.10
C GLN A 11 7.12 -8.62 3.87
N GLY A 12 6.68 -8.11 2.73
CA GLY A 12 6.77 -6.68 2.46
C GLY A 12 6.61 -6.33 0.99
N VAL A 13 6.30 -5.05 0.78
CA VAL A 13 6.16 -4.42 -0.52
C VAL A 13 7.49 -3.80 -0.95
N TYR A 14 7.86 -4.00 -2.20
CA TYR A 14 8.97 -3.36 -2.88
C TYR A 14 8.46 -2.62 -4.11
N GLN A 15 8.81 -1.34 -4.21
CA GLN A 15 8.45 -0.47 -5.33
C GLN A 15 9.70 0.21 -5.88
N ASN A 16 9.96 0.02 -7.17
CA ASN A 16 11.01 0.75 -7.88
C ASN A 16 10.37 1.77 -8.82
N TYR A 17 10.41 3.04 -8.42
CA TYR A 17 9.79 4.13 -9.18
C TYR A 17 10.52 4.45 -10.50
N SER A 18 11.79 4.06 -10.64
CA SER A 18 12.56 4.24 -11.87
C SER A 18 12.19 3.21 -12.92
N THR A 19 12.04 1.94 -12.54
CA THR A 19 11.67 0.85 -13.46
C THR A 19 10.17 0.56 -13.50
N LYS A 20 9.39 1.20 -12.61
CA LYS A 20 7.96 0.94 -12.36
C LYS A 20 7.63 -0.47 -11.88
N GLU A 21 8.62 -1.18 -11.32
CA GLU A 21 8.47 -2.54 -10.80
C GLU A 21 7.80 -2.54 -9.42
N TYR A 22 6.88 -3.50 -9.22
CA TYR A 22 6.25 -3.82 -7.94
C TYR A 22 6.48 -5.29 -7.61
N LEU A 23 6.95 -5.56 -6.40
CA LEU A 23 7.11 -6.92 -5.87
C LEU A 23 6.55 -6.98 -4.46
N GLU A 24 5.81 -8.03 -4.14
CA GLU A 24 5.31 -8.25 -2.79
C GLU A 24 5.30 -9.74 -2.46
N ARG A 25 5.59 -10.06 -1.19
CA ARG A 25 5.37 -11.40 -0.65
C ARG A 25 4.27 -11.36 0.40
N GLN A 26 3.24 -12.17 0.20
CA GLN A 26 2.11 -12.28 1.10
C GLN A 26 1.78 -13.75 1.38
N THR A 27 1.40 -14.05 2.62
CA THR A 27 0.89 -15.37 3.02
C THR A 27 -0.61 -15.24 3.24
N PHE A 28 -1.40 -16.11 2.61
CA PHE A 28 -2.86 -16.10 2.70
C PHE A 28 -3.38 -17.55 2.72
N PHE A 29 -4.15 -17.92 3.77
CA PHE A 29 -4.59 -19.31 4.02
C PHE A 29 -3.45 -20.33 3.94
N ASP A 30 -2.37 -20.08 4.68
CA ASP A 30 -1.16 -20.91 4.73
C ASP A 30 -0.47 -21.15 3.38
N LYS A 31 -0.84 -20.39 2.35
CA LYS A 31 -0.20 -20.39 1.04
C LYS A 31 0.61 -19.12 0.87
N ASP A 32 1.86 -19.29 0.48
CA ASP A 32 2.73 -18.18 0.09
C ASP A 32 2.42 -17.76 -1.36
N PHE A 33 2.35 -16.46 -1.59
CA PHE A 33 2.22 -15.83 -2.90
C PHE A 33 3.35 -14.82 -3.11
N TYR A 34 3.86 -14.78 -4.33
CA TYR A 34 4.82 -13.78 -4.79
C TYR A 34 4.15 -12.94 -5.88
N ILE A 35 3.83 -11.71 -5.55
CA ILE A 35 3.08 -10.79 -6.41
C ILE A 35 4.10 -9.98 -7.21
N GLU A 36 4.10 -10.14 -8.54
CA GLU A 36 4.93 -9.37 -9.46
C GLU A 36 4.01 -8.54 -10.35
N ASP A 37 4.18 -7.22 -10.33
CA ASP A 37 3.34 -6.31 -11.10
C ASP A 37 4.06 -4.99 -11.41
N LYS A 38 3.33 -4.03 -11.98
CA LYS A 38 3.73 -2.62 -12.02
C LYS A 38 3.20 -1.86 -10.80
N ILE A 39 3.82 -0.72 -10.53
CA ILE A 39 3.28 0.24 -9.55
C ILE A 39 1.86 0.64 -10.00
N ALA A 40 0.90 0.48 -9.10
CA ALA A 40 -0.50 0.82 -9.36
C ALA A 40 -0.67 2.32 -9.53
N ASN A 41 -1.53 2.72 -10.46
CA ASN A 41 -2.03 4.08 -10.56
C ASN A 41 -3.41 4.13 -9.90
N PHE A 42 -3.61 5.10 -9.03
CA PHE A 42 -4.88 5.32 -8.33
C PHE A 42 -5.53 6.60 -8.82
N ASP A 43 -6.82 6.52 -9.13
CA ASP A 43 -7.62 7.65 -9.60
C ASP A 43 -8.13 8.47 -8.41
N TRP A 44 -7.21 9.15 -7.74
CA TRP A 44 -7.51 9.97 -6.57
C TRP A 44 -8.41 11.15 -6.94
N LYS A 45 -9.53 11.27 -6.22
CA LYS A 45 -10.35 12.47 -6.15
C LYS A 45 -9.83 13.33 -5.00
N LEU A 46 -9.27 14.49 -5.33
CA LEU A 46 -8.84 15.46 -4.32
C LEU A 46 -10.07 16.11 -3.70
N ILE A 47 -10.10 16.18 -2.37
CA ILE A 47 -11.20 16.75 -1.61
C ILE A 47 -10.68 18.02 -0.92
N ASP A 48 -11.41 19.12 -1.06
CA ASP A 48 -11.09 20.39 -0.42
C ASP A 48 -11.41 20.35 1.09
N GLU A 49 -10.65 19.53 1.80
CA GLU A 49 -10.69 19.39 3.24
C GLU A 49 -9.25 19.31 3.74
N THR A 50 -8.96 20.12 4.76
CA THR A 50 -7.63 20.18 5.38
C THR A 50 -7.69 19.76 6.84
N LYS A 51 -6.63 19.12 7.30
CA LYS A 51 -6.51 18.67 8.69
C LYS A 51 -5.04 18.61 9.10
N LYS A 52 -4.74 19.06 10.33
CA LYS A 52 -3.42 18.87 10.92
C LYS A 52 -3.29 17.45 11.47
N ILE A 53 -2.28 16.70 11.01
CA ILE A 53 -1.97 15.34 11.47
C ILE A 53 -0.51 15.29 11.92
N GLY A 54 -0.33 15.18 13.25
CA GLY A 54 0.99 15.40 13.84
C GLY A 54 1.43 16.85 13.59
N ASN A 55 2.56 17.02 12.93
CA ASN A 55 3.12 18.33 12.59
C ASN A 55 2.82 18.78 11.15
N PHE A 56 2.06 17.99 10.39
CA PHE A 56 1.83 18.22 8.97
C PHE A 56 0.43 18.76 8.71
N ASP A 57 0.34 19.79 7.87
CA ASP A 57 -0.92 20.23 7.29
C ASP A 57 -1.25 19.34 6.10
N CYS A 58 -2.34 18.59 6.22
CA CYS A 58 -2.70 17.54 5.29
C CYS A 58 -3.96 17.88 4.52
N LYS A 59 -4.01 17.46 3.26
CA LYS A 59 -5.20 17.49 2.42
C LYS A 59 -5.82 16.11 2.30
N LYS A 60 -7.12 16.05 2.07
CA LYS A 60 -7.86 14.80 1.90
C LYS A 60 -7.94 14.38 0.44
N ALA A 61 -7.88 13.08 0.21
CA ALA A 61 -8.18 12.47 -1.08
C ALA A 61 -8.98 11.18 -0.88
N PHE A 62 -9.74 10.81 -1.90
CA PHE A 62 -10.54 9.60 -1.93
C PHE A 62 -10.26 8.82 -3.21
N THR A 63 -10.19 7.49 -3.11
CA THR A 63 -10.23 6.60 -4.27
C THR A 63 -11.04 5.37 -3.93
N SER A 64 -11.63 4.73 -4.94
CA SER A 64 -12.18 3.38 -4.80
C SER A 64 -11.27 2.43 -5.56
N TYR A 65 -10.80 1.37 -4.92
CA TYR A 65 -9.84 0.43 -5.49
C TYR A 65 -10.18 -1.01 -5.07
N ASN A 66 -10.37 -1.90 -6.05
CA ASN A 66 -10.70 -3.32 -5.83
C ASN A 66 -11.88 -3.56 -4.87
N GLY A 67 -12.89 -2.69 -4.92
CA GLY A 67 -14.11 -2.78 -4.10
C GLY A 67 -13.94 -2.28 -2.67
N ALA A 68 -12.78 -1.70 -2.33
CA ALA A 68 -12.58 -0.95 -1.11
C ALA A 68 -12.67 0.55 -1.41
N ASP A 69 -13.21 1.30 -0.44
CA ASP A 69 -13.18 2.75 -0.44
C ASP A 69 -12.04 3.23 0.48
N ILE A 70 -11.17 4.06 -0.09
CA ILE A 70 -9.94 4.52 0.57
C ILE A 70 -9.99 6.02 0.72
N ILE A 71 -9.81 6.49 1.95
CA ILE A 71 -9.58 7.91 2.26
C ILE A 71 -8.13 8.05 2.67
N ALA A 72 -7.41 8.95 2.01
CA ALA A 72 -6.03 9.28 2.31
C ALA A 72 -5.90 10.74 2.76
N TRP A 73 -5.01 10.97 3.72
CA TRP A 73 -4.56 12.30 4.11
C TRP A 73 -3.07 12.43 3.79
N TYR A 74 -2.73 13.41 2.97
CA TYR A 74 -1.37 13.59 2.45
C TYR A 74 -0.82 14.98 2.77
N ALA A 75 0.49 15.03 3.03
CA ALA A 75 1.22 16.25 3.35
C ALA A 75 2.06 16.70 2.13
N GLU A 76 1.71 17.83 1.52
CA GLU A 76 2.41 18.38 0.35
C GLU A 76 3.80 18.92 0.69
N ASP A 77 4.02 19.35 1.94
CA ASP A 77 5.32 19.80 2.45
C ASP A 77 6.42 18.73 2.34
N ILE A 78 6.01 17.46 2.24
CA ILE A 78 6.87 16.34 1.89
C ILE A 78 6.47 15.87 0.49
N PRO A 79 7.06 16.41 -0.60
CA PRO A 79 6.66 16.15 -1.99
C PRO A 79 7.14 14.78 -2.49
N ILE A 80 6.69 13.74 -1.78
CA ILE A 80 7.03 12.34 -1.96
C ILE A 80 5.73 11.60 -2.15
N SER A 81 5.40 11.30 -3.41
CA SER A 81 4.20 10.56 -3.80
C SER A 81 4.26 9.08 -3.41
N ILE A 82 4.18 8.82 -2.10
CA ILE A 82 4.25 7.50 -1.48
C ILE A 82 3.29 7.48 -0.31
N GLY A 83 2.68 6.32 -0.05
CA GLY A 83 1.92 6.04 1.15
C GLY A 83 2.27 4.70 1.77
N LEU A 84 1.49 4.33 2.78
CA LEU A 84 1.60 3.02 3.42
C LEU A 84 1.25 1.91 2.43
N GLU A 85 1.87 0.74 2.62
CA GLU A 85 1.76 -0.40 1.70
C GLU A 85 2.17 -0.06 0.26
N PHE A 86 1.22 -0.06 -0.68
CA PHE A 86 1.45 0.17 -2.10
C PHE A 86 0.78 1.44 -2.65
N TYR A 87 0.04 2.16 -1.81
CA TYR A 87 -0.65 3.38 -2.17
C TYR A 87 0.34 4.49 -2.54
N ASN A 88 0.06 5.19 -3.63
CA ASN A 88 0.91 6.25 -4.20
C ASN A 88 0.07 7.17 -5.10
N GLY A 89 0.68 8.17 -5.73
CA GLY A 89 0.04 8.99 -6.76
C GLY A 89 -0.49 10.35 -6.30
N LEU A 90 -0.44 10.64 -5.00
CA LEU A 90 -0.76 11.97 -4.44
C LEU A 90 0.46 12.91 -4.49
N PRO A 91 0.28 14.24 -4.53
CA PRO A 91 1.39 15.19 -4.66
C PRO A 91 2.27 15.29 -3.40
N GLY A 92 1.87 14.65 -2.30
CA GLY A 92 2.61 14.60 -1.05
C GLY A 92 2.61 13.20 -0.41
N LEU A 93 3.33 13.07 0.71
CA LEU A 93 3.42 11.83 1.49
C LEU A 93 2.07 11.53 2.15
N ILE A 94 1.53 10.33 1.95
CA ILE A 94 0.33 9.87 2.65
C ILE A 94 0.71 9.50 4.09
N VAL A 95 0.20 10.25 5.05
CA VAL A 95 0.52 10.09 6.49
C VAL A 95 -0.61 9.44 7.28
N LYS A 96 -1.82 9.39 6.72
CA LYS A 96 -2.95 8.65 7.28
C LYS A 96 -3.81 8.10 6.16
N MET A 97 -4.35 6.90 6.34
CA MET A 97 -5.25 6.27 5.39
C MET A 97 -6.28 5.43 6.12
N THR A 98 -7.49 5.36 5.59
CA THR A 98 -8.51 4.39 6.01
C THR A 98 -8.89 3.53 4.82
N ASP A 99 -8.88 2.21 5.00
CA ASP A 99 -9.30 1.20 4.04
C ASP A 99 -10.35 0.33 4.71
N ASN A 100 -11.62 0.52 4.31
CA ASN A 100 -12.77 -0.08 4.98
C ASN A 100 -12.74 0.18 6.51
N ASP A 101 -12.62 -0.87 7.32
CA ASP A 101 -12.63 -0.81 8.79
C ASP A 101 -11.23 -0.54 9.39
N PHE A 102 -10.18 -0.50 8.58
CA PHE A 102 -8.82 -0.32 9.05
C PHE A 102 -8.35 1.12 8.91
N GLU A 103 -7.80 1.67 9.98
CA GLU A 103 -7.13 2.96 9.97
C GLU A 103 -5.62 2.77 10.14
N TYR A 104 -4.86 3.42 9.27
CA TYR A 104 -3.41 3.46 9.29
C TYR A 104 -2.94 4.89 9.49
N LYS A 105 -1.96 5.09 10.37
CA LYS A 105 -1.38 6.40 10.66
C LYS A 105 0.14 6.30 10.81
N ALA A 106 0.86 7.19 10.15
CA ALA A 106 2.28 7.38 10.37
C ALA A 106 2.52 7.92 11.78
N ILE A 107 3.39 7.23 12.54
CA ILE A 107 3.76 7.64 13.91
C ILE A 107 4.91 8.64 13.87
N SER A 108 5.91 8.40 13.02
CA SER A 108 7.04 9.30 12.79
C SER A 108 7.44 9.31 11.31
N VAL A 109 8.01 10.44 10.87
CA VAL A 109 8.59 10.60 9.53
C VAL A 109 9.98 11.20 9.72
N GLU A 110 11.00 10.48 9.28
CA GLU A 110 12.40 10.84 9.47
C GLU A 110 13.14 10.78 8.12
N GLY A 111 13.92 11.82 7.83
CA GLY A 111 14.80 11.83 6.67
C GLY A 111 16.03 10.96 6.90
N LEU A 112 16.36 10.10 5.93
CA LEU A 112 17.59 9.32 5.97
C LEU A 112 18.79 10.20 5.59
N LYS A 113 19.84 10.17 6.40
CA LYS A 113 21.10 10.91 6.14
C LYS A 113 21.95 10.25 5.06
N GLU A 114 21.83 8.93 4.92
CA GLU A 114 22.63 8.12 4.00
C GLU A 114 21.75 7.32 3.05
N LYS A 115 22.32 7.01 1.88
CA LYS A 115 21.67 6.16 0.90
C LYS A 115 21.72 4.70 1.37
N ILE A 116 20.55 4.09 1.51
CA ILE A 116 20.43 2.68 1.88
C ILE A 116 20.26 1.80 0.63
N SER A 117 20.79 0.57 0.70
CA SER A 117 20.45 -0.50 -0.25
C SER A 117 19.19 -1.22 0.22
N ILE A 118 18.29 -1.54 -0.72
CA ILE A 118 17.07 -2.31 -0.44
C ILE A 118 17.10 -3.60 -1.23
N GLU A 119 17.01 -4.70 -0.49
CA GLU A 119 16.88 -6.04 -1.03
C GLU A 119 15.43 -6.26 -1.50
N LYS A 120 15.27 -6.87 -2.67
CA LYS A 120 13.97 -7.35 -3.15
C LYS A 120 13.46 -8.45 -2.22
N PRO A 121 12.13 -8.59 -2.04
CA PRO A 121 11.57 -9.72 -1.32
C PRO A 121 11.99 -11.03 -2.00
N LEU A 122 12.31 -12.06 -1.20
CA LEU A 122 12.65 -13.37 -1.74
C LEU A 122 11.44 -13.96 -2.46
N ALA A 123 11.63 -14.33 -3.73
CA ALA A 123 10.60 -14.99 -4.53
C ALA A 123 10.26 -16.37 -3.93
N LYS A 124 9.13 -16.45 -3.22
CA LYS A 124 8.63 -17.69 -2.61
C LYS A 124 7.12 -17.78 -2.73
N GLY A 125 6.64 -18.99 -3.04
CA GLY A 125 5.22 -19.24 -3.23
C GLY A 125 4.78 -19.09 -4.68
N LYS A 126 3.47 -19.06 -4.91
CA LYS A 126 2.91 -18.97 -6.26
C LYS A 126 3.11 -17.56 -6.83
N LYS A 127 3.78 -17.46 -7.98
CA LYS A 127 3.90 -16.20 -8.72
C LYS A 127 2.56 -15.81 -9.35
N VAL A 128 2.10 -14.59 -9.10
CA VAL A 128 0.81 -14.07 -9.57
C VAL A 128 0.87 -12.56 -9.82
N SER A 129 -0.01 -12.03 -10.66
CA SER A 129 -0.25 -10.58 -10.72
C SER A 129 -1.08 -10.12 -9.52
N ARG A 130 -1.12 -8.81 -9.27
CA ARG A 130 -1.90 -8.24 -8.16
C ARG A 130 -3.40 -8.56 -8.33
N ASP A 131 -3.94 -8.39 -9.53
CA ASP A 131 -5.35 -8.70 -9.82
C ASP A 131 -5.65 -10.18 -9.60
N LYS A 132 -4.77 -11.07 -10.05
CA LYS A 132 -4.98 -12.51 -9.85
C LYS A 132 -4.95 -12.89 -8.38
N PHE A 133 -4.08 -12.26 -7.60
CA PHE A 133 -4.06 -12.44 -6.15
C PHE A 133 -5.37 -11.98 -5.50
N TYR A 134 -5.90 -10.81 -5.88
CA TYR A 134 -7.17 -10.32 -5.34
C TYR A 134 -8.36 -11.21 -5.71
N GLN A 135 -8.41 -11.75 -6.93
CA GLN A 135 -9.46 -12.72 -7.29
C GLN A 135 -9.39 -13.98 -6.42
N ILE A 136 -8.19 -14.54 -6.22
CA ILE A 136 -7.99 -15.69 -5.33
C ILE A 136 -8.45 -15.36 -3.89
N ARG A 137 -8.13 -14.15 -3.41
CA ARG A 137 -8.52 -13.69 -2.08
C ARG A 137 -10.04 -13.58 -1.96
N LYS A 138 -10.69 -12.95 -2.92
CA LYS A 138 -12.13 -12.76 -2.98
C LYS A 138 -12.88 -14.10 -3.01
N GLU A 139 -12.55 -14.98 -3.96
CA GLU A 139 -13.15 -16.31 -4.08
C GLU A 139 -13.03 -17.12 -2.77
N LYS A 140 -11.88 -17.05 -2.09
CA LYS A 140 -11.65 -17.77 -0.83
C LYS A 140 -12.45 -17.21 0.34
N ILE A 141 -12.51 -15.89 0.47
CA ILE A 141 -13.31 -15.22 1.52
C ILE A 141 -14.80 -15.51 1.32
N GLU A 142 -15.29 -15.39 0.08
CA GLU A 142 -16.70 -15.65 -0.26
C GLU A 142 -17.08 -17.11 0.04
N ALA A 143 -16.27 -18.08 -0.40
CA ALA A 143 -16.50 -19.50 -0.14
C ALA A 143 -16.57 -19.82 1.36
N MET A 144 -15.73 -19.18 2.19
CA MET A 144 -15.78 -19.35 3.64
C MET A 144 -16.99 -18.69 4.28
N SER A 145 -17.33 -17.46 3.86
CA SER A 145 -18.51 -16.77 4.36
C SER A 145 -19.80 -17.55 4.07
N ALA A 146 -19.88 -18.22 2.92
CA ALA A 146 -20.99 -19.08 2.55
C ALA A 146 -21.03 -20.39 3.38
N ALA A 147 -19.86 -20.90 3.81
CA ALA A 147 -19.76 -22.09 4.63
C ALA A 147 -20.14 -21.83 6.11
N THR A 148 -19.87 -20.63 6.65
CA THR A 148 -20.21 -20.25 8.03
C THR A 148 -21.68 -19.87 8.22
N LYS A 149 -22.41 -19.57 7.14
CA LYS A 149 -23.85 -19.26 7.16
C LYS A 149 -24.76 -20.49 7.03
N ARG A 150 -24.19 -21.70 7.00
CA ARG A 150 -24.91 -22.99 7.03
C ARG A 150 -24.73 -23.64 8.38
#